data_AF-A1ZM65-F1
#
_entry.id   AF-A1ZM65-F1
#
_cell.length_a   1.000
_cell.length_b   1.000
_cell.length_c   1.000
_cell.angle_alpha   90.00
_cell.angle_beta   90.00
_cell.angle_gamma   90.00
#
_symmetry.space_group_name_H-M   'P 1'
#
loop_
_entity.id
_entity.type
_entity.pdbx_description
1 polymer ?
#
loop_
_entity_poly.entity_id
_entity_poly.type
_entity_poly.pdbx_seq_one_letter_code
_entity_poly.pdbx_strand_id
1 'polypeptide(L)'
;MKKYIIVIVFGTLALTGYSQSKFRVLASSGASTITGKNSALSVGQVLSNSYQIKVAPRSYLSLVHSSGGTVQISKAGVYNVATLEKRLDEQRKSLSSRYATYIISELTKKGKENINANRYKYMNVTGSVKRATFNAFSVYLPDRSNFYDPKVTITWQALVGTKNYLLKIMDRFEEEVLYTKTLADTSTVVDFSQGKLKGALDCLVFIESKERGIQSDKYGLFRLDEEDAPKFNKAYSAFKASNKATRNATAQLSEAFFFEDKGFYTDALRCYQAAVKMSEQADAYVIALQQFLVRRNMGQTPEEDKND
;
A
#
# COMPACT_ATOMS: atom_id res chain seq x y z
N MET A 1 30.74 4.74 74.81
CA MET A 1 30.10 4.10 73.65
C MET A 1 30.63 4.77 72.37
N LYS A 2 31.59 4.15 71.67
CA LYS A 2 32.14 4.67 70.41
C LYS A 2 31.25 4.19 69.26
N LYS A 3 30.67 5.12 68.50
CA LYS A 3 29.88 4.84 67.30
C LYS A 3 30.81 4.77 66.08
N TYR A 4 30.82 3.64 65.39
CA TYR A 4 31.47 3.49 64.09
C TYR A 4 30.48 3.92 62.99
N ILE A 5 30.88 4.87 62.15
CA ILE A 5 30.14 5.25 60.95
C ILE A 5 30.71 4.42 59.80
N ILE A 6 29.89 3.51 59.26
CA ILE A 6 30.20 2.75 58.05
C ILE A 6 29.70 3.59 56.87
N VAL A 7 30.62 4.06 56.02
CA VAL A 7 30.30 4.74 54.77
C VAL A 7 30.21 3.69 53.67
N ILE A 8 29.00 3.41 53.19
CA ILE A 8 28.75 2.55 52.04
C ILE A 8 28.86 3.41 50.78
N VAL A 9 29.93 3.20 50.01
CA VAL A 9 30.11 3.80 48.68
C VAL A 9 29.24 3.03 47.68
N PHE A 10 28.10 3.61 47.33
CA PHE A 10 27.24 3.12 46.24
C PHE A 10 27.87 3.55 44.90
N GLY A 11 28.62 2.64 44.27
CA GLY A 11 29.07 2.80 42.90
C GLY A 11 27.89 2.73 41.95
N THR A 12 27.52 3.85 41.35
CA THR A 12 26.54 3.91 40.26
C THR A 12 27.11 3.21 39.03
N LEU A 13 26.72 1.94 38.83
CA LEU A 13 26.91 1.23 37.58
C LEU A 13 25.99 1.87 36.53
N ALA A 14 26.52 2.77 35.71
CA ALA A 14 25.83 3.27 34.53
C ALA A 14 25.76 2.14 33.50
N LEU A 15 24.68 1.36 33.53
CA LEU A 15 24.32 0.48 32.44
C LEU A 15 23.97 1.35 31.23
N THR A 16 24.93 1.55 30.33
CA THR A 16 24.64 2.03 28.99
C THR A 16 23.84 0.94 28.28
N GLY A 17 22.51 1.04 28.34
CA GLY A 17 21.64 0.26 27.50
C GLY A 17 21.93 0.62 26.05
N TYR A 18 22.72 -0.20 25.35
CA TYR A 18 22.82 -0.14 23.90
C TYR A 18 21.41 -0.36 23.36
N SER A 19 20.80 0.71 22.86
CA SER A 19 19.58 0.64 22.08
C SER A 19 19.82 -0.36 20.96
N GLN A 20 19.20 -1.54 21.05
CA GLN A 20 19.16 -2.46 19.93
C GLN A 20 18.30 -1.81 18.86
N SER A 21 18.94 -1.23 17.84
CA SER A 21 18.28 -0.87 16.59
C SER A 21 17.44 -2.04 16.09
N LYS A 22 16.18 -1.80 15.73
CA LYS A 22 15.30 -2.86 15.22
C LYS A 22 14.92 -2.57 13.79
N PHE A 23 15.91 -2.45 12.91
CA PHE A 23 15.61 -2.52 11.49
C PHE A 23 15.05 -3.91 11.19
N ARG A 24 13.96 -3.93 10.44
CA ARG A 24 13.41 -5.14 9.84
C ARG A 24 13.43 -5.03 8.34
N VAL A 25 13.69 -6.13 7.67
CA VAL A 25 13.56 -6.22 6.21
C VAL A 25 12.08 -6.10 5.87
N LEU A 26 11.72 -5.01 5.19
CA LEU A 26 10.38 -4.79 4.68
C LEU A 26 10.18 -5.49 3.34
N ALA A 27 11.16 -5.36 2.44
CA ALA A 27 11.11 -5.97 1.12
C ALA A 27 12.53 -6.31 0.68
N SER A 28 12.69 -7.43 -0.03
CA SER A 28 13.95 -7.80 -0.68
C SER A 28 13.63 -8.45 -2.02
N SER A 29 14.22 -7.96 -3.10
CA SER A 29 14.25 -8.62 -4.40
C SER A 29 15.68 -8.68 -4.94
N GLY A 30 15.99 -9.71 -5.73
CA GLY A 30 17.37 -9.99 -6.12
C GLY A 30 18.20 -10.58 -4.96
N ALA A 31 19.52 -10.38 -5.01
CA ALA A 31 20.47 -10.98 -4.08
C ALA A 31 20.98 -9.94 -3.07
N SER A 32 20.36 -9.93 -1.87
CA SER A 32 20.84 -9.17 -0.72
C SER A 32 21.17 -10.11 0.44
N THR A 33 22.36 -9.99 1.04
CA THR A 33 22.81 -10.85 2.14
C THR A 33 23.46 -10.04 3.26
N ILE A 34 23.62 -10.66 4.44
CA ILE A 34 24.51 -10.12 5.47
C ILE A 34 25.95 -10.50 5.08
N THR A 35 26.90 -9.57 5.15
CA THR A 35 28.32 -9.84 4.87
C THR A 35 28.81 -11.02 5.73
N GLY A 36 29.44 -12.01 5.10
CA GLY A 36 29.90 -13.24 5.77
C GLY A 36 28.81 -14.31 5.91
N LYS A 37 27.57 -14.05 5.47
CA LYS A 37 26.50 -15.04 5.34
C LYS A 37 26.09 -15.19 3.88
N ASN A 38 25.87 -16.44 3.44
CA ASN A 38 25.40 -16.74 2.09
C ASN A 38 23.87 -16.80 1.97
N SER A 39 23.15 -16.71 3.09
CA SER A 39 21.69 -16.69 3.11
C SER A 39 21.15 -15.33 2.67
N ALA A 40 20.22 -15.33 1.72
CA ALA A 40 19.47 -14.14 1.33
C ALA A 40 18.69 -13.55 2.52
N LEU A 41 18.59 -12.23 2.54
CA LEU A 41 17.75 -11.51 3.50
C LEU A 41 16.28 -11.85 3.25
N SER A 42 15.62 -12.31 4.30
CA SER A 42 14.20 -12.65 4.27
C SER A 42 13.36 -11.49 4.79
N VAL A 43 12.16 -11.29 4.21
CA VAL A 43 11.19 -10.32 4.72
C VAL A 43 10.86 -10.63 6.20
N GLY A 44 10.77 -9.59 7.03
CA GLY A 44 10.54 -9.67 8.47
C GLY A 44 11.80 -9.89 9.31
N GLN A 45 12.92 -10.27 8.69
CA GLN A 45 14.19 -10.51 9.38
C GLN A 45 14.67 -9.24 10.11
N VAL A 46 15.02 -9.39 11.38
CA VAL A 46 15.60 -8.32 12.19
C VAL A 46 17.09 -8.18 11.87
N LEU A 47 17.55 -6.94 11.72
CA LEU A 47 18.93 -6.60 11.45
C LEU A 47 19.54 -5.92 12.68
N SER A 48 20.61 -6.51 13.18
CA SER A 48 21.44 -5.91 14.23
C SER A 48 22.23 -4.72 13.68
N ASN A 49 22.44 -3.70 14.50
CA ASN A 49 23.29 -2.54 14.17
C ASN A 49 24.72 -2.92 13.76
N SER A 50 25.23 -4.04 14.28
CA SER A 50 26.56 -4.55 13.95
C SER A 50 26.67 -5.18 12.56
N TYR A 51 25.55 -5.39 11.86
CA TYR A 51 25.56 -6.06 10.56
C TYR A 51 25.96 -5.10 9.42
N GLN A 52 26.62 -5.69 8.44
CA GLN A 52 26.80 -5.10 7.12
C GLN A 52 25.97 -5.87 6.12
N ILE A 53 25.28 -5.15 5.25
CA ILE A 53 24.40 -5.71 4.23
C ILE A 53 25.08 -5.55 2.88
N LYS A 54 25.24 -6.65 2.14
CA LYS A 54 25.67 -6.65 0.75
C LYS A 54 24.43 -6.69 -0.15
N VAL A 55 24.28 -5.68 -1.00
CA VAL A 55 23.23 -5.61 -2.03
C VAL A 55 23.90 -5.78 -3.39
N ALA A 56 23.49 -6.80 -4.14
CA ALA A 56 24.04 -7.06 -5.47
C ALA A 56 23.46 -6.08 -6.54
N PRO A 57 24.06 -6.01 -7.74
CA PRO A 57 23.44 -5.32 -8.87
C PRO A 57 22.01 -5.82 -9.13
N ARG A 58 21.12 -4.92 -9.59
CA ARG A 58 19.70 -5.23 -9.87
C ARG A 58 18.95 -5.85 -8.68
N SER A 59 19.36 -5.50 -7.46
CA SER A 59 18.71 -5.94 -6.24
C SER A 59 18.10 -4.74 -5.53
N TYR A 60 16.99 -4.98 -4.85
CA TYR A 60 16.27 -3.96 -4.10
C TYR A 60 16.08 -4.44 -2.66
N LEU A 61 16.39 -3.57 -1.71
CA LEU A 61 16.18 -3.82 -0.29
C LEU A 61 15.48 -2.62 0.34
N SER A 62 14.37 -2.87 1.01
CA SER A 62 13.66 -1.88 1.83
C SER A 62 13.70 -2.33 3.29
N LEU A 63 14.07 -1.41 4.17
CA LEU A 63 14.17 -1.63 5.62
C LEU A 63 13.24 -0.66 6.33
N VAL A 64 12.62 -1.13 7.41
CA VAL A 64 11.81 -0.30 8.32
C VAL A 64 12.43 -0.31 9.70
N HIS A 65 12.65 0.87 10.27
CA HIS A 65 13.10 1.05 11.64
C HIS A 65 11.89 1.07 12.59
N SER A 66 12.09 0.72 13.86
CA SER A 66 11.04 0.75 14.88
C SER A 66 10.41 2.14 15.08
N SER A 67 11.11 3.20 14.68
CA SER A 67 10.60 4.58 14.73
C SER A 67 9.57 4.91 13.65
N GLY A 68 9.41 4.08 12.61
CA GLY A 68 8.62 4.44 11.43
C GLY A 68 9.43 4.91 10.24
N GLY A 69 10.72 5.20 10.42
CA GLY A 69 11.64 5.58 9.35
C GLY A 69 11.97 4.38 8.45
N THR A 70 12.13 4.63 7.16
CA THR A 70 12.44 3.57 6.18
C THR A 70 13.65 3.91 5.34
N VAL A 71 14.42 2.89 5.01
CA VAL A 71 15.61 3.01 4.17
C VAL A 71 15.44 2.11 2.94
N GLN A 72 15.65 2.67 1.76
CA GLN A 72 15.65 1.91 0.50
C GLN A 72 17.04 1.90 -0.11
N ILE A 73 17.43 0.73 -0.60
CA ILE A 73 18.73 0.46 -1.19
C ILE A 73 18.51 -0.29 -2.50
N SER A 74 18.71 0.41 -3.62
CA SER A 74 18.69 -0.18 -4.97
C SER A 74 20.06 -0.13 -5.66
N LYS A 75 21.02 0.59 -5.05
CA LYS A 75 22.39 0.64 -5.55
C LYS A 75 23.19 -0.51 -4.96
N ALA A 76 23.90 -1.23 -5.83
CA ALA A 76 24.81 -2.29 -5.39
C ALA A 76 25.89 -1.73 -4.45
N GLY A 77 26.25 -2.50 -3.43
CA GLY A 77 27.27 -2.08 -2.46
C GLY A 77 27.15 -2.76 -1.11
N VAL A 78 27.98 -2.32 -0.17
CA VAL A 78 27.98 -2.78 1.22
C VAL A 78 27.54 -1.63 2.12
N TYR A 79 26.54 -1.88 2.97
CA TYR A 79 25.89 -0.88 3.80
C TYR A 79 25.95 -1.30 5.27
N ASN A 80 26.50 -0.43 6.12
CA ASN A 80 26.51 -0.64 7.57
C ASN A 80 25.17 -0.23 8.19
N VAL A 81 24.53 -1.12 8.94
CA VAL A 81 23.20 -0.86 9.53
C VAL A 81 23.21 0.33 10.49
N ALA A 82 24.25 0.49 11.32
CA ALA A 82 24.37 1.65 12.22
C ALA A 82 24.47 2.98 11.45
N THR A 83 25.15 2.99 10.30
CA THR A 83 25.20 4.19 9.43
C THR A 83 23.84 4.49 8.82
N LEU A 84 23.06 3.46 8.47
CA LEU A 84 21.69 3.65 7.99
C LEU A 84 20.76 4.21 9.07
N GLU A 85 20.95 3.81 10.33
CA GLU A 85 20.19 4.35 11.46
C GLU A 85 20.48 5.83 11.70
N LYS A 86 21.76 6.22 11.73
CA LYS A 86 22.17 7.62 11.90
C LYS A 86 21.56 8.54 10.83
N ARG A 87 21.50 8.10 9.58
CA ARG A 87 20.86 8.83 8.47
C ARG A 87 19.36 9.03 8.68
N LEU A 88 18.67 8.13 9.39
CA LEU A 88 17.27 8.32 9.73
C LEU A 88 17.10 9.38 10.82
N ASP A 89 17.97 9.40 11.83
CA ASP A 89 17.86 10.34 12.95
C ASP A 89 18.01 11.80 12.51
N GLU A 90 18.84 12.05 11.49
CA GLU A 90 18.98 13.35 10.83
C GLU A 90 17.73 13.77 10.02
N GLN A 91 16.85 12.82 9.69
CA GLN A 91 15.61 13.01 8.91
C GLN A 91 14.33 12.97 9.77
N ARG A 92 14.42 12.72 11.09
CA ARG A 92 13.25 12.43 11.94
C ARG A 92 12.41 13.67 12.29
N LYS A 93 11.32 13.85 11.54
CA LYS A 93 10.01 14.31 12.04
C LYS A 93 8.84 13.63 11.30
N SER A 94 8.88 12.31 11.06
CA SER A 94 7.77 11.61 10.37
C SER A 94 6.75 11.02 11.34
N LEU A 95 5.46 11.28 11.08
CA LEU A 95 4.29 10.79 11.85
C LEU A 95 3.97 9.30 11.61
N SER A 96 4.92 8.49 11.11
CA SER A 96 4.66 7.16 10.55
C SER A 96 4.88 5.97 11.51
N SER A 97 4.82 6.18 12.83
CA SER A 97 4.92 5.07 13.80
C SER A 97 3.80 4.04 13.61
N ARG A 98 2.55 4.49 13.37
CA ARG A 98 1.41 3.61 13.07
C ARG A 98 1.61 2.77 11.81
N TYR A 99 2.25 3.33 10.78
CA TYR A 99 2.58 2.62 9.53
C TYR A 99 3.58 1.49 9.78
N ALA A 100 4.70 1.78 10.45
CA ALA A 100 5.65 0.73 10.80
C ALA A 100 5.03 -0.29 11.75
N THR A 101 4.21 0.12 12.72
CA THR A 101 3.49 -0.83 13.57
C THR A 101 2.55 -1.73 12.77
N TYR A 102 1.77 -1.18 11.83
CA TYR A 102 0.86 -1.97 10.99
C TYR A 102 1.66 -2.96 10.14
N ILE A 103 2.64 -2.49 9.37
CA ILE A 103 3.47 -3.33 8.52
C ILE A 103 4.23 -4.37 9.33
N ILE A 104 4.89 -3.98 10.43
CA ILE A 104 5.58 -4.92 11.31
C ILE A 104 4.58 -5.92 11.88
N SER A 105 3.37 -5.49 12.28
CA SER A 105 2.34 -6.40 12.80
C SER A 105 1.85 -7.37 11.72
N GLU A 106 1.62 -6.94 10.49
CA GLU A 106 1.21 -7.81 9.38
C GLU A 106 2.33 -8.77 8.97
N LEU A 107 3.58 -8.30 8.93
CA LEU A 107 4.76 -9.13 8.69
C LEU A 107 5.04 -10.12 9.83
N THR A 108 4.56 -9.84 11.06
CA THR A 108 4.79 -10.68 12.25
C THR A 108 3.55 -11.48 12.66
N LYS A 109 2.38 -11.25 12.04
CA LYS A 109 1.09 -11.76 12.53
C LYS A 109 0.96 -13.28 12.51
N LYS A 110 1.85 -14.02 11.84
CA LYS A 110 2.10 -15.45 12.11
C LYS A 110 3.53 -15.82 11.71
N GLY A 111 4.41 -16.01 12.69
CA GLY A 111 5.81 -16.44 12.50
C GLY A 111 6.04 -17.84 11.92
N LYS A 112 5.09 -18.40 11.15
CA LYS A 112 5.20 -19.69 10.44
C LYS A 112 4.49 -19.75 9.08
N GLU A 113 3.67 -18.75 8.72
CA GLU A 113 3.12 -18.70 7.37
C GLU A 113 4.09 -17.93 6.49
N ASN A 114 4.80 -18.67 5.64
CA ASN A 114 5.63 -18.09 4.60
C ASN A 114 4.71 -17.17 3.78
N ILE A 115 4.95 -15.85 3.77
CA ILE A 115 4.09 -14.90 3.05
C ILE A 115 4.05 -15.28 1.54
N ASN A 116 5.12 -15.93 1.06
CA ASN A 116 5.22 -16.57 -0.25
C ASN A 116 4.31 -17.81 -0.43
N ALA A 117 4.02 -18.58 0.62
CA ALA A 117 3.08 -19.70 0.56
C ALA A 117 1.62 -19.24 0.39
N ASN A 118 1.29 -18.05 0.89
CA ASN A 118 -0.03 -17.43 0.68
C ASN A 118 -0.08 -16.58 -0.61
N ARG A 119 1.02 -16.39 -1.34
CA ARG A 119 1.04 -15.69 -2.64
C ARG A 119 -0.06 -16.22 -3.57
N TYR A 120 -0.23 -17.54 -3.62
CA TYR A 120 -1.27 -18.20 -4.40
C TYR A 120 -2.71 -17.87 -3.97
N LYS A 121 -2.96 -17.62 -2.67
CA LYS A 121 -4.28 -17.19 -2.18
C LYS A 121 -4.67 -15.80 -2.70
N TYR A 122 -3.67 -14.96 -2.98
CA TYR A 122 -3.85 -13.57 -3.39
C TYR A 122 -3.61 -13.32 -4.89
N MET A 123 -3.06 -14.29 -5.63
CA MET A 123 -2.91 -14.22 -7.10
C MET A 123 -4.24 -14.07 -7.84
N ASN A 124 -5.34 -14.50 -7.21
CA ASN A 124 -6.70 -14.32 -7.72
C ASN A 124 -7.16 -12.86 -7.76
N VAL A 125 -6.47 -11.96 -7.05
CA VAL A 125 -6.94 -10.61 -6.75
C VAL A 125 -6.21 -9.53 -7.55
N THR A 126 -5.04 -9.78 -8.12
CA THR A 126 -4.30 -8.77 -8.92
C THR A 126 -4.43 -8.93 -10.43
N GLY A 127 -5.33 -9.80 -10.89
CA GLY A 127 -5.57 -10.03 -12.33
C GLY A 127 -4.42 -10.72 -13.08
N SER A 128 -3.29 -11.04 -12.44
CA SER A 128 -2.14 -11.65 -13.11
C SER A 128 -2.37 -13.10 -13.55
N VAL A 129 -3.42 -13.77 -13.06
CA VAL A 129 -3.80 -15.12 -13.49
C VAL A 129 -5.29 -15.37 -13.27
N LYS A 130 -6.25 -14.77 -14.02
CA LYS A 130 -7.63 -15.31 -14.09
C LYS A 130 -8.33 -15.06 -15.42
N ARG A 131 -9.10 -16.09 -15.80
CA ARG A 131 -9.97 -16.22 -16.99
C ARG A 131 -11.11 -15.21 -16.92
N ALA A 132 -11.63 -14.83 -18.09
CA ALA A 132 -12.83 -14.02 -18.17
C ALA A 132 -13.98 -14.65 -17.35
N THR A 133 -14.75 -13.82 -16.65
CA THR A 133 -15.93 -14.27 -15.88
C THR A 133 -17.07 -14.56 -16.83
N PHE A 134 -18.01 -15.43 -16.42
CA PHE A 134 -19.11 -15.82 -17.30
C PHE A 134 -20.40 -15.09 -16.94
N ASN A 135 -20.75 -14.93 -15.67
CA ASN A 135 -22.07 -14.38 -15.33
C ASN A 135 -22.05 -13.01 -14.66
N ALA A 136 -20.90 -12.56 -14.13
CA ALA A 136 -20.85 -11.32 -13.37
C ALA A 136 -19.58 -10.49 -13.62
N PHE A 137 -19.71 -9.18 -13.43
CA PHE A 137 -18.58 -8.26 -13.45
C PHE A 137 -17.87 -8.23 -12.11
N SER A 138 -16.56 -8.44 -12.12
CA SER A 138 -15.70 -8.06 -11.01
C SER A 138 -15.03 -6.72 -11.33
N VAL A 139 -15.39 -5.67 -10.59
CA VAL A 139 -14.80 -4.34 -10.76
C VAL A 139 -13.77 -4.10 -9.66
N TYR A 140 -12.65 -3.48 -10.03
CA TYR A 140 -11.59 -3.07 -9.10
C TYR A 140 -11.89 -1.68 -8.51
N LEU A 141 -13.12 -1.51 -8.03
CA LEU A 141 -13.58 -0.37 -7.24
C LEU A 141 -14.12 -0.93 -5.91
N PRO A 142 -13.99 -0.21 -4.78
CA PRO A 142 -14.74 -0.56 -3.58
C PRO A 142 -16.19 -0.10 -3.73
N ASP A 143 -17.09 -0.73 -2.98
CA ASP A 143 -18.52 -0.39 -2.95
C ASP A 143 -18.76 1.11 -2.73
N ARG A 144 -17.91 1.75 -1.90
CA ARG A 144 -17.93 3.19 -1.62
C ARG A 144 -16.52 3.74 -1.43
N SER A 145 -16.19 4.86 -2.05
CA SER A 145 -14.91 5.56 -1.83
C SER A 145 -15.03 7.07 -1.99
N ASN A 146 -14.37 7.81 -1.11
CA ASN A 146 -14.02 9.19 -1.42
C ASN A 146 -12.93 9.22 -2.49
N PHE A 147 -12.81 10.32 -3.24
CA PHE A 147 -11.66 10.59 -4.10
C PHE A 147 -11.15 12.03 -3.92
N TYR A 148 -9.84 12.17 -3.94
CA TYR A 148 -9.11 13.43 -3.86
C TYR A 148 -8.54 13.81 -5.22
N ASP A 149 -7.91 12.87 -5.93
CA ASP A 149 -7.53 13.07 -7.33
C ASP A 149 -8.78 12.94 -8.23
N PRO A 150 -9.13 13.96 -9.04
CA PRO A 150 -10.27 13.88 -9.93
C PRO A 150 -10.07 12.86 -11.07
N LYS A 151 -8.86 12.37 -11.31
CA LYS A 151 -8.58 11.34 -12.31
C LYS A 151 -8.61 9.96 -11.66
N VAL A 152 -9.75 9.29 -11.80
CA VAL A 152 -9.98 7.96 -11.24
C VAL A 152 -9.81 6.90 -12.33
N THR A 153 -8.93 5.94 -12.08
CA THR A 153 -8.81 4.75 -12.92
C THR A 153 -9.88 3.73 -12.53
N ILE A 154 -10.72 3.34 -13.48
CA ILE A 154 -11.74 2.31 -13.32
C ILE A 154 -11.29 1.10 -14.13
N THR A 155 -11.23 -0.07 -13.49
CA THR A 155 -10.78 -1.32 -14.10
C THR A 155 -11.73 -2.45 -13.72
N TRP A 156 -12.00 -3.37 -14.63
CA TRP A 156 -12.85 -4.54 -14.40
C TRP A 156 -12.27 -5.80 -15.06
N GLN A 157 -12.80 -6.96 -14.68
CA GLN A 157 -12.48 -8.23 -15.33
C GLN A 157 -13.25 -8.34 -16.65
N ALA A 158 -12.59 -8.92 -17.66
CA ALA A 158 -13.24 -9.21 -18.94
C ALA A 158 -14.36 -10.23 -18.75
N LEU A 159 -15.48 -10.01 -19.44
CA LEU A 159 -16.62 -10.92 -19.44
C LEU A 159 -16.59 -11.76 -20.72
N VAL A 160 -16.75 -13.08 -20.60
CA VAL A 160 -16.79 -14.00 -21.75
C VAL A 160 -17.89 -13.57 -22.71
N GLY A 161 -17.58 -13.58 -24.01
CA GLY A 161 -18.52 -13.18 -25.06
C GLY A 161 -18.77 -11.67 -25.17
N THR A 162 -18.01 -10.83 -24.46
CA THR A 162 -18.14 -9.37 -24.51
C THR A 162 -16.94 -8.75 -25.21
N LYS A 163 -17.21 -7.91 -26.22
CA LYS A 163 -16.19 -7.12 -26.92
C LYS A 163 -16.28 -5.65 -26.56
N ASN A 164 -17.48 -5.16 -26.24
CA ASN A 164 -17.72 -3.76 -25.94
C ASN A 164 -18.38 -3.61 -24.59
N TYR A 165 -17.79 -2.76 -23.77
CA TYR A 165 -18.27 -2.36 -22.46
C TYR A 165 -18.83 -0.95 -22.54
N LEU A 166 -19.90 -0.70 -21.79
CA LEU A 166 -20.47 0.62 -21.60
C LEU A 166 -20.27 1.02 -20.14
N LEU A 167 -19.33 1.93 -19.90
CA LEU A 167 -19.16 2.58 -18.60
C LEU A 167 -20.20 3.68 -18.46
N LYS A 168 -21.01 3.62 -17.40
CA LYS A 168 -22.00 4.65 -17.05
C LYS A 168 -21.68 5.22 -15.68
N ILE A 169 -21.84 6.53 -15.56
CA ILE A 169 -21.83 7.24 -14.29
C ILE A 169 -23.11 8.05 -14.19
N MET A 170 -23.84 7.83 -13.11
CA MET A 170 -25.11 8.48 -12.82
C MET A 170 -25.01 9.24 -11.51
N ASP A 171 -25.98 10.12 -11.26
CA ASP A 171 -26.17 10.64 -9.91
C ASP A 171 -26.56 9.51 -8.94
N ARG A 172 -26.59 9.83 -7.64
CA ARG A 172 -26.91 8.89 -6.56
C ARG A 172 -28.35 8.38 -6.53
N PHE A 173 -29.26 9.05 -7.25
CA PHE A 173 -30.69 8.73 -7.33
C PHE A 173 -31.04 7.96 -8.61
N GLU A 174 -30.05 7.78 -9.50
CA GLU A 174 -30.18 7.12 -10.80
C GLU A 174 -31.13 7.84 -11.76
N GLU A 175 -31.33 9.14 -11.58
CA GLU A 175 -32.23 9.95 -12.41
C GLU A 175 -31.53 10.49 -13.66
N GLU A 176 -30.27 10.93 -13.52
CA GLU A 176 -29.46 11.50 -14.60
C GLU A 176 -28.20 10.67 -14.89
N VAL A 177 -27.96 10.41 -16.19
CA VAL A 177 -26.66 9.94 -16.68
C VAL A 177 -25.72 11.14 -16.85
N LEU A 178 -24.69 11.18 -16.01
CA LEU A 178 -23.67 12.22 -15.98
C LEU A 178 -22.55 11.95 -16.98
N TYR A 179 -22.23 10.68 -17.23
CA TYR A 179 -21.17 10.26 -18.13
C TYR A 179 -21.47 8.89 -18.74
N THR A 180 -21.08 8.73 -20.00
CA THR A 180 -21.12 7.44 -20.69
C THR A 180 -19.92 7.28 -21.61
N LYS A 181 -19.34 6.09 -21.68
CA LYS A 181 -18.25 5.78 -22.61
C LYS A 181 -18.29 4.32 -23.04
N THR A 182 -18.26 4.08 -24.34
CA THR A 182 -18.08 2.74 -24.91
C THR A 182 -16.59 2.41 -25.02
N LEU A 183 -16.19 1.22 -24.60
CA LEU A 183 -14.80 0.80 -24.44
C LEU A 183 -14.63 -0.64 -24.95
N ALA A 184 -13.54 -0.92 -25.66
CA ALA A 184 -13.13 -2.30 -25.99
C ALA A 184 -12.19 -2.90 -24.92
N ASP A 185 -11.47 -2.04 -24.21
CA ASP A 185 -10.58 -2.41 -23.11
C ASP A 185 -11.34 -2.55 -21.78
N THR A 186 -10.71 -3.17 -20.79
CA THR A 186 -11.27 -3.35 -19.44
C THR A 186 -10.72 -2.36 -18.40
N SER A 187 -10.12 -1.26 -18.86
CA SER A 187 -9.57 -0.21 -18.00
C SER A 187 -9.72 1.15 -18.67
N THR A 188 -10.05 2.18 -17.89
CA THR A 188 -10.10 3.56 -18.38
C THR A 188 -9.87 4.55 -17.25
N VAL A 189 -9.44 5.76 -17.60
CA VAL A 189 -9.36 6.89 -16.66
C VAL A 189 -10.54 7.82 -16.94
N VAL A 190 -11.29 8.13 -15.90
CA VAL A 190 -12.33 9.16 -15.93
C VAL A 190 -11.84 10.39 -15.18
N ASP A 191 -11.98 11.55 -15.81
CA ASP A 191 -11.65 12.83 -15.20
C ASP A 191 -12.94 13.49 -14.67
N PHE A 192 -13.16 13.38 -13.37
CA PHE A 192 -14.29 13.96 -12.66
C PHE A 192 -14.23 15.49 -12.64
N SER A 193 -13.15 16.14 -13.08
CA SER A 193 -13.12 17.62 -13.20
C SER A 193 -13.84 18.15 -14.45
N GLN A 194 -14.34 17.28 -15.32
CA GLN A 194 -14.84 17.62 -16.65
C GLN A 194 -16.34 17.42 -16.80
N GLY A 195 -16.97 18.19 -17.70
CA GLY A 195 -18.37 18.03 -18.10
C GLY A 195 -19.36 18.05 -16.92
N LYS A 196 -20.40 17.22 -17.00
CA LYS A 196 -21.42 17.09 -15.93
C LYS A 196 -20.87 16.52 -14.62
N LEU A 197 -19.74 15.82 -14.64
CA LEU A 197 -19.11 15.26 -13.44
C LEU A 197 -18.47 16.33 -12.53
N LYS A 198 -18.14 17.51 -13.07
CA LYS A 198 -17.45 18.57 -12.33
C LYS A 198 -18.20 19.00 -11.07
N GLY A 199 -19.53 19.10 -11.14
CA GLY A 199 -20.39 19.50 -10.03
C GLY A 199 -20.95 18.32 -9.22
N ALA A 200 -20.73 17.09 -9.66
CA ALA A 200 -21.27 15.92 -8.98
C ALA A 200 -20.43 15.59 -7.73
N LEU A 201 -21.09 15.56 -6.58
CA LEU A 201 -20.50 15.21 -5.29
C LEU A 201 -20.62 13.72 -4.97
N ASP A 202 -21.69 13.08 -5.45
CA ASP A 202 -22.01 11.67 -5.20
C ASP A 202 -22.47 11.04 -6.51
N CYS A 203 -21.76 10.00 -6.94
CA CYS A 203 -21.96 9.35 -8.22
C CYS A 203 -22.00 7.83 -8.07
N LEU A 204 -22.82 7.18 -8.88
CA LEU A 204 -22.84 5.73 -9.05
C LEU A 204 -22.14 5.35 -10.35
N VAL A 205 -21.15 4.47 -10.24
CA VAL A 205 -20.37 3.94 -11.36
C VAL A 205 -20.74 2.48 -11.59
N PHE A 206 -20.99 2.10 -12.84
CA PHE A 206 -21.19 0.69 -13.20
C PHE A 206 -20.79 0.43 -14.66
N ILE A 207 -20.54 -0.84 -14.96
CA ILE A 207 -20.14 -1.33 -16.28
C ILE A 207 -21.24 -2.25 -16.81
N GLU A 208 -21.53 -2.14 -18.09
CA GLU A 208 -22.48 -2.99 -18.80
C GLU A 208 -21.82 -3.66 -20.01
N SER A 209 -22.11 -4.94 -20.24
CA SER A 209 -21.75 -5.64 -21.48
C SER A 209 -22.75 -5.26 -22.56
N LYS A 210 -22.28 -4.69 -23.68
CA LYS A 210 -23.18 -4.36 -24.79
C LYS A 210 -23.72 -5.58 -25.52
N GLU A 211 -22.95 -6.66 -25.57
CA GLU A 211 -23.36 -7.88 -26.26
C GLU A 211 -24.28 -8.77 -25.41
N ARG A 212 -24.12 -8.74 -24.09
CA ARG A 212 -24.84 -9.66 -23.18
C ARG A 212 -25.87 -8.98 -22.28
N GLY A 213 -25.84 -7.65 -22.16
CA GLY A 213 -26.74 -6.89 -21.28
C GLY A 213 -26.50 -7.13 -19.79
N ILE A 214 -25.46 -7.87 -19.42
CA ILE A 214 -25.06 -8.08 -18.02
C ILE A 214 -24.48 -6.76 -17.48
N GLN A 215 -24.78 -6.45 -16.22
CA GLN A 215 -24.29 -5.26 -15.53
C GLN A 215 -23.48 -5.65 -14.30
N SER A 216 -22.52 -4.79 -13.92
CA SER A 216 -21.88 -4.86 -12.61
C SER A 216 -22.80 -4.32 -11.52
N ASP A 217 -22.42 -4.59 -10.27
CA ASP A 217 -22.88 -3.78 -9.15
C ASP A 217 -22.59 -2.29 -9.38
N LYS A 218 -23.29 -1.44 -8.62
CA LYS A 218 -23.10 0.01 -8.63
C LYS A 218 -22.15 0.40 -7.50
N TYR A 219 -21.13 1.16 -7.85
CA TYR A 219 -20.07 1.58 -6.94
C TYR A 219 -20.16 3.09 -6.70
N GLY A 220 -20.22 3.48 -5.43
CA GLY A 220 -20.33 4.88 -5.01
C GLY A 220 -18.99 5.59 -5.00
N LEU A 221 -18.89 6.70 -5.73
CA LEU A 221 -17.75 7.62 -5.67
C LEU A 221 -18.18 8.98 -5.17
N PHE A 222 -17.51 9.42 -4.11
CA PHE A 222 -17.81 10.66 -3.40
C PHE A 222 -16.65 11.63 -3.57
N ARG A 223 -16.95 12.83 -4.07
CA ARG A 223 -15.96 13.90 -4.10
C ARG A 223 -15.74 14.40 -2.68
N LEU A 224 -14.50 14.72 -2.34
CA LEU A 224 -14.23 15.53 -1.15
C LEU A 224 -14.99 16.85 -1.24
N ASP A 225 -15.97 17.02 -0.36
CA ASP A 225 -16.77 18.23 -0.30
C ASP A 225 -15.97 19.43 0.25
N GLU A 226 -16.52 20.63 0.08
CA GLU A 226 -15.87 21.87 0.47
C GLU A 226 -15.75 22.02 2.00
N GLU A 227 -16.59 21.34 2.78
CA GLU A 227 -16.60 21.41 4.25
C GLU A 227 -15.45 20.60 4.84
N ASP A 228 -15.23 19.38 4.36
CA ASP A 228 -14.16 18.49 4.80
C ASP A 228 -12.81 18.80 4.14
N ALA A 229 -12.81 19.47 2.98
CA ALA A 229 -11.59 19.80 2.23
C ALA A 229 -10.52 20.51 3.08
N PRO A 230 -10.79 21.57 3.86
CA PRO A 230 -9.77 22.22 4.68
C PRO A 230 -9.13 21.30 5.71
N LYS A 231 -9.93 20.46 6.37
CA LYS A 231 -9.46 19.50 7.38
C LYS A 231 -8.60 18.43 6.75
N PHE A 232 -9.04 17.87 5.63
CA PHE A 232 -8.27 16.91 4.85
C PHE A 232 -6.96 17.51 4.35
N ASN A 233 -7.00 18.67 3.71
CA ASN A 233 -5.83 19.35 3.15
C ASN A 233 -4.79 19.68 4.21
N LYS A 234 -5.22 20.09 5.41
CA LYS A 234 -4.32 20.31 6.55
C LYS A 234 -3.64 19.01 6.98
N ALA A 235 -4.41 17.93 7.15
CA ALA A 235 -3.88 16.63 7.53
C ALA A 235 -2.92 16.06 6.47
N TYR A 236 -3.28 16.18 5.20
CA TYR A 236 -2.47 15.70 4.09
C TYR A 236 -1.19 16.53 3.94
N SER A 237 -1.27 17.85 4.06
CA SER A 237 -0.09 18.72 4.04
C SER A 237 0.88 18.41 5.19
N ALA A 238 0.36 18.18 6.40
CA ALA A 238 1.18 17.75 7.54
C ALA A 238 1.82 16.37 7.29
N PHE A 239 1.06 15.42 6.73
CA PHE A 239 1.58 14.12 6.32
C PHE A 239 2.73 14.27 5.31
N LYS A 240 2.56 15.07 4.25
CA LYS A 240 3.60 15.29 3.22
C LYS A 240 4.83 15.99 3.79
N ALA A 241 4.66 16.99 4.66
CA ALA A 241 5.76 17.68 5.33
C ALA A 241 6.57 16.76 6.25
N SER A 242 5.92 15.75 6.84
CA SER A 242 6.54 14.73 7.69
C SER A 242 7.20 13.59 6.87
N ASN A 243 6.80 13.42 5.61
CA ASN A 243 7.29 12.40 4.68
C ASN A 243 8.08 13.04 3.51
N LYS A 244 9.03 13.93 3.81
CA LYS A 244 9.93 14.57 2.82
C LYS A 244 10.88 13.60 2.09
N ALA A 245 10.63 12.30 2.15
CA ALA A 245 11.42 11.31 1.44
C ALA A 245 11.28 11.51 -0.08
N THR A 246 12.40 11.39 -0.78
CA THR A 246 12.49 11.25 -2.23
C THR A 246 11.34 10.37 -2.75
N ARG A 247 10.65 10.78 -3.82
CA ARG A 247 9.58 10.01 -4.45
C ARG A 247 10.07 8.58 -4.72
N ASN A 248 9.66 7.63 -3.89
CA ASN A 248 10.10 6.23 -3.90
C ASN A 248 8.96 5.29 -3.49
N ALA A 249 9.18 3.97 -3.53
CA ALA A 249 8.14 2.98 -3.30
C ALA A 249 7.52 3.06 -1.90
N THR A 250 8.32 3.17 -0.84
CA THR A 250 7.81 3.37 0.54
C THR A 250 7.04 4.67 0.67
N ALA A 251 7.48 5.79 0.07
CA ALA A 251 6.75 7.05 0.14
C ALA A 251 5.34 6.91 -0.47
N GLN A 252 5.23 6.24 -1.63
CA GLN A 252 3.94 5.91 -2.23
C GLN A 252 3.10 4.97 -1.37
N LEU A 253 3.72 3.94 -0.78
CA LEU A 253 3.03 3.01 0.10
C LEU A 253 2.48 3.72 1.36
N SER A 254 3.27 4.60 1.98
CA SER A 254 2.83 5.42 3.11
C SER A 254 1.67 6.34 2.74
N GLU A 255 1.73 6.93 1.55
CA GLU A 255 0.66 7.77 1.02
C GLU A 255 -0.61 6.96 0.76
N ALA A 256 -0.49 5.71 0.29
CA ALA A 256 -1.60 4.79 0.14
C ALA A 256 -2.32 4.54 1.48
N PHE A 257 -1.56 4.29 2.55
CA PHE A 257 -2.13 4.10 3.88
C PHE A 257 -2.80 5.35 4.44
N PHE A 258 -2.24 6.54 4.16
CA PHE A 258 -2.88 7.80 4.55
C PHE A 258 -4.26 7.93 3.90
N PHE A 259 -4.34 7.68 2.58
CA PHE A 259 -5.61 7.73 1.86
C PHE A 259 -6.58 6.63 2.33
N GLU A 260 -6.09 5.40 2.56
CA GLU A 260 -6.92 4.30 3.08
C GLU A 260 -7.51 4.62 4.46
N ASP A 261 -6.73 5.16 5.39
CA ASP A 261 -7.19 5.58 6.73
C ASP A 261 -8.28 6.66 6.66
N LYS A 262 -8.29 7.44 5.58
CA LYS A 262 -9.23 8.54 5.36
C LYS A 262 -10.42 8.16 4.46
N GLY A 263 -10.51 6.92 4.00
CA GLY A 263 -11.60 6.46 3.14
C GLY A 263 -11.47 6.83 1.65
N PHE A 264 -10.27 7.23 1.21
CA PHE A 264 -9.95 7.59 -0.17
C PHE A 264 -9.34 6.39 -0.90
N TYR A 265 -10.13 5.34 -1.09
CA TYR A 265 -9.61 4.04 -1.54
C TYR A 265 -9.17 4.03 -3.00
N THR A 266 -9.74 4.85 -3.88
CA THR A 266 -9.27 5.00 -5.26
C THR A 266 -7.88 5.64 -5.32
N ASP A 267 -7.64 6.67 -4.49
CA ASP A 267 -6.31 7.26 -4.31
C ASP A 267 -5.33 6.28 -3.66
N ALA A 268 -5.79 5.54 -2.64
CA ALA A 268 -4.99 4.51 -2.00
C ALA A 268 -4.55 3.44 -3.02
N LEU A 269 -5.47 2.94 -3.86
CA LEU A 269 -5.18 1.97 -4.91
C LEU A 269 -4.11 2.50 -5.88
N ARG A 270 -4.25 3.75 -6.35
CA ARG A 270 -3.26 4.41 -7.22
C ARG A 270 -1.88 4.44 -6.55
N CYS A 271 -1.82 4.80 -5.26
CA CYS A 271 -0.58 4.84 -4.50
C CYS A 271 0.03 3.43 -4.28
N TYR A 272 -0.78 2.41 -3.98
CA TYR A 272 -0.31 1.02 -3.89
C TYR A 272 0.28 0.54 -5.22
N GLN A 273 -0.42 0.76 -6.34
CA GLN A 273 0.07 0.39 -7.68
C GLN A 273 1.37 1.11 -8.03
N ALA A 274 1.47 2.41 -7.70
CA ALA A 274 2.70 3.17 -7.87
C ALA A 274 3.84 2.59 -7.04
N ALA A 275 3.60 2.21 -5.78
CA ALA A 275 4.60 1.60 -4.93
C ALA A 275 5.11 0.27 -5.50
N VAL A 276 4.22 -0.60 -5.98
CA VAL A 276 4.57 -1.86 -6.66
C VAL A 276 5.48 -1.59 -7.87
N LYS A 277 5.07 -0.69 -8.76
CA LYS A 277 5.86 -0.33 -9.96
C LYS A 277 7.23 0.22 -9.60
N MET A 278 7.31 1.12 -8.64
CA MET A 278 8.56 1.76 -8.22
C MET A 278 9.52 0.82 -7.48
N SER A 279 9.00 -0.26 -6.90
CA SER A 279 9.79 -1.29 -6.23
C SER A 279 10.26 -2.41 -7.16
N GLU A 280 10.03 -2.28 -8.48
CA GLU A 280 10.27 -3.35 -9.46
C GLU A 280 9.56 -4.66 -9.08
N GLN A 281 8.31 -4.54 -8.61
CA GLN A 281 7.46 -5.65 -8.18
C GLN A 281 8.02 -6.46 -7.00
N ALA A 282 8.78 -5.83 -6.09
CA ALA A 282 9.22 -6.49 -4.87
C ALA A 282 8.03 -7.03 -4.06
N ASP A 283 8.11 -8.29 -3.64
CA ASP A 283 6.98 -9.07 -3.13
C ASP A 283 6.17 -8.35 -2.05
N ALA A 284 6.84 -7.69 -1.10
CA ALA A 284 6.14 -7.02 0.00
C ALA A 284 5.16 -5.92 -0.45
N TYR A 285 5.47 -5.17 -1.52
CA TYR A 285 4.56 -4.16 -2.06
C TYR A 285 3.41 -4.82 -2.82
N VAL A 286 3.68 -5.91 -3.53
CA VAL A 286 2.66 -6.71 -4.23
C VAL A 286 1.68 -7.28 -3.21
N ILE A 287 2.19 -7.86 -2.12
CA ILE A 287 1.39 -8.39 -1.00
C ILE A 287 0.60 -7.27 -0.33
N ALA A 288 1.18 -6.09 -0.12
CA ALA A 288 0.46 -4.97 0.47
C ALA A 288 -0.73 -4.52 -0.40
N LEU A 289 -0.53 -4.41 -1.73
CA LEU A 289 -1.60 -4.15 -2.69
C LEU A 289 -2.67 -5.25 -2.65
N GLN A 290 -2.26 -6.52 -2.67
CA GLN A 290 -3.17 -7.66 -2.62
C GLN A 290 -4.04 -7.66 -1.36
N GLN A 291 -3.43 -7.45 -0.20
CA GLN A 291 -4.17 -7.38 1.06
C GLN A 291 -5.13 -6.19 1.07
N PHE A 292 -4.73 -5.05 0.51
CA PHE A 292 -5.62 -3.91 0.35
C PHE A 292 -6.86 -4.26 -0.48
N LEU A 293 -6.66 -4.86 -1.65
CA LEU A 293 -7.76 -5.28 -2.53
C LEU A 293 -8.71 -6.26 -1.82
N VAL A 294 -8.18 -7.24 -1.07
CA VAL A 294 -8.99 -8.16 -0.26
C VAL A 294 -9.77 -7.44 0.83
N ARG A 295 -9.13 -6.57 1.63
CA ARG A 295 -9.79 -5.81 2.70
C ARG A 295 -10.92 -4.92 2.19
N ARG A 296 -10.83 -4.49 0.93
CA ARG A 296 -11.78 -3.59 0.27
C ARG A 296 -12.70 -4.29 -0.73
N ASN A 297 -12.71 -5.63 -0.72
CA ASN A 297 -13.52 -6.46 -1.59
C ASN A 297 -13.38 -6.14 -3.09
N MET A 298 -12.24 -5.58 -3.50
CA MET A 298 -12.02 -5.15 -4.89
C MET A 298 -11.58 -6.35 -5.73
N GLY A 299 -12.15 -6.49 -6.93
CA GLY A 299 -11.71 -7.50 -7.88
C GLY A 299 -11.93 -8.95 -7.46
N GLN A 300 -12.81 -9.20 -6.48
CA GLN A 300 -13.17 -10.56 -6.08
C GLN A 300 -14.08 -11.20 -7.13
N THR A 301 -13.89 -12.50 -7.39
CA THR A 301 -14.82 -13.27 -8.23
C THR A 301 -16.19 -13.30 -7.53
N PRO A 302 -17.26 -12.84 -8.19
CA PRO A 302 -18.62 -12.89 -7.65
C PRO A 302 -19.02 -14.32 -7.26
N GLU A 303 -19.88 -14.49 -6.25
CA GLU A 303 -20.22 -15.81 -5.71
C GLU A 303 -20.89 -16.74 -6.75
N GLU A 304 -21.60 -16.17 -7.71
CA GLU A 304 -22.27 -16.88 -8.79
C GLU A 304 -21.30 -17.69 -9.68
N ASP A 305 -20.05 -17.24 -9.82
CA ASP A 305 -19.01 -17.92 -10.61
C ASP A 305 -18.10 -18.82 -9.72
N LYS A 306 -18.42 -19.02 -8.42
CA LYS A 306 -17.64 -19.90 -7.52
C LYS A 306 -18.12 -21.36 -7.50
N ASN A 307 -19.26 -21.66 -8.11
CA ASN A 307 -19.92 -22.98 -8.03
C ASN A 307 -19.81 -23.81 -9.33
N ASP A 308 -19.02 -23.36 -10.31
CA ASP A 308 -18.69 -24.09 -11.55
C ASP A 308 -17.22 -24.56 -11.54
#